data_AF-A0A820Y325-F1
#
_entry.id   AF-A0A820Y325-F1
#
_cell.length_a   1.000
_cell.length_b   1.000
_cell.length_c   1.000
_cell.angle_alpha   90.00
_cell.angle_beta   90.00
_cell.angle_gamma   90.00
#
_symmetry.space_group_name_H-M   'P 1'
#
loop_
_entity.id
_entity.type
_entity.pdbx_description
1 polymer ?
#
loop_
_entity_poly.entity_id
_entity_poly.type
_entity_poly.pdbx_seq_one_letter_code
_entity_poly.pdbx_strand_id
1 'polypeptide(L)'
;MNYKVILFQVFLLLLTKSQFYEALICGGFNVAGDACCGSQGYYTSTSTCCLGVIKAGNACCGSQGYYTSTSTCCNGVILPGNACCGSQAYYTSTSTCCL
;
A
#
# COMPACT_ATOMS: atom_id res chain seq x y z
N MET A 1 43.68 15.93 19.84
CA MET A 1 42.87 16.37 18.67
C MET A 1 42.34 15.17 17.87
N ASN A 2 41.72 14.16 18.53
CA ASN A 2 41.33 12.92 17.84
C ASN A 2 39.88 12.50 18.10
N TYR A 3 39.37 12.63 19.33
CA TYR A 3 37.98 12.24 19.64
C TYR A 3 36.92 13.06 18.88
N LYS A 4 37.06 14.40 18.82
CA LYS A 4 36.11 15.26 18.08
C LYS A 4 36.09 14.97 16.57
N VAL A 5 37.23 14.60 15.99
CA VAL A 5 37.35 14.25 14.57
C VAL A 5 36.69 12.89 14.31
N ILE A 6 36.96 11.90 15.16
CA ILE A 6 36.33 10.57 15.06
C ILE A 6 34.81 10.67 15.25
N LEU A 7 34.34 11.44 16.23
CA LEU A 7 32.90 11.64 16.46
C LEU A 7 32.22 12.32 15.27
N PHE A 8 32.88 13.31 14.66
CA PHE A 8 32.38 13.99 13.45
C PHE A 8 32.33 13.05 12.25
N GLN A 9 33.36 12.22 12.05
CA GLN A 9 33.40 11.21 10.98
C GLN A 9 32.32 10.14 11.18
N VAL A 10 32.09 9.67 12.41
CA VAL A 10 31.01 8.72 12.74
C VAL A 10 29.63 9.35 12.54
N PHE A 11 29.44 10.62 12.91
CA PHE A 11 28.20 11.35 12.70
C PHE A 11 27.92 11.56 11.20
N LEU A 12 28.94 11.88 10.40
CA LEU A 12 28.83 11.98 8.94
C LEU A 12 28.47 10.63 8.30
N LEU A 13 29.03 9.51 8.78
CA LEU A 13 28.66 8.16 8.35
C LEU A 13 27.23 7.75 8.77
N LEU A 14 26.72 8.24 9.89
CA LEU A 14 25.33 8.03 10.30
C LEU A 14 24.35 8.90 9.48
N LEU A 15 24.76 10.12 9.12
CA LEU A 15 24.01 10.99 8.20
C LEU A 15 24.02 10.44 6.77
N THR A 16 25.09 9.80 6.30
CA THR A 16 25.08 9.13 4.99
C THR A 16 24.34 7.80 5.01
N LYS A 17 24.29 7.11 6.17
CA LYS A 17 23.40 5.95 6.36
C LYS A 17 21.92 6.32 6.33
N SER A 18 21.55 7.54 6.74
CA SER A 18 20.16 8.03 6.60
C SER A 18 19.79 8.46 5.17
N GLN A 19 20.77 8.52 4.26
CA GLN A 19 20.59 8.75 2.83
C GLN A 19 20.56 7.45 2.02
N PHE A 20 20.66 6.27 2.65
CA PHE A 20 20.17 5.03 2.05
C PHE A 20 18.65 5.02 2.21
N TYR A 21 17.99 5.85 1.41
CA TYR A 21 16.64 5.54 1.00
C TYR A 21 16.71 4.12 0.43
N GLU A 22 15.96 3.17 0.98
CA GLU A 22 15.79 1.87 0.32
C GLU A 22 15.13 2.18 -1.02
N ALA A 23 15.95 2.26 -2.07
CA ALA A 23 15.43 2.39 -3.42
C ALA A 23 14.59 1.14 -3.66
N LEU A 24 13.28 1.31 -3.86
CA LEU A 24 12.43 0.22 -4.26
C LEU A 24 12.88 -0.24 -5.66
N ILE A 25 13.33 -1.49 -5.76
CA ILE A 25 13.74 -2.09 -7.02
C ILE A 25 12.62 -3.03 -7.50
N CYS A 26 12.01 -2.70 -8.64
CA CYS A 26 11.03 -3.55 -9.30
C CYS A 26 11.54 -3.90 -10.69
N GLY A 27 11.55 -5.19 -11.05
CA GLY A 27 12.02 -5.64 -12.37
C GLY A 27 13.46 -5.27 -12.71
N GLY A 28 14.32 -5.04 -11.70
CA GLY A 28 15.73 -4.70 -11.90
C GLY A 28 16.03 -3.20 -12.06
N PHE A 29 15.03 -2.33 -11.93
CA PHE A 29 15.21 -0.87 -12.00
C PHE A 29 14.75 -0.19 -10.71
N ASN A 30 15.37 0.95 -10.38
CA ASN A 30 14.91 1.81 -9.30
C ASN A 30 13.60 2.49 -9.71
N VAL A 31 12.57 2.40 -8.88
CA VAL A 31 11.25 2.98 -9.13
C VAL A 31 10.75 3.77 -7.92
N ALA A 32 9.81 4.69 -8.15
CA ALA A 32 9.12 5.41 -7.09
C ALA A 32 8.03 4.54 -6.46
N GLY A 33 7.93 4.54 -5.13
CA GLY A 33 6.92 3.78 -4.40
C GLY A 33 7.47 3.14 -3.13
N ASP A 34 6.60 2.38 -2.47
CA ASP A 34 6.91 1.52 -1.33
C ASP A 34 6.57 0.03 -1.61
N ALA A 35 5.93 -0.28 -2.76
CA ALA A 35 5.64 -1.63 -3.20
C ALA A 35 5.70 -1.80 -4.73
N CYS A 36 5.94 -3.04 -5.18
CA CYS A 36 6.03 -3.40 -6.59
C CYS A 36 4.74 -4.04 -7.11
N CYS A 37 4.33 -3.65 -8.31
CA CYS A 37 3.35 -4.34 -9.14
C CYS A 37 4.04 -4.72 -10.46
N GLY A 38 4.58 -5.93 -10.51
CA GLY A 38 5.50 -6.34 -11.59
C GLY A 38 6.78 -5.50 -11.56
N SER A 39 7.10 -4.84 -12.68
CA SER A 39 8.26 -3.94 -12.79
C SER A 39 7.95 -2.48 -12.44
N GLN A 40 6.72 -2.17 -12.01
CA GLN A 40 6.30 -0.81 -11.67
C GLN A 40 6.23 -0.64 -10.15
N GLY A 41 6.72 0.49 -9.65
CA GLY A 41 6.54 0.89 -8.26
C GLY A 41 5.21 1.62 -8.07
N TYR A 42 4.62 1.46 -6.88
CA TYR A 42 3.43 2.21 -6.46
C TYR A 42 3.49 2.53 -4.97
N TYR A 43 2.63 3.45 -4.53
CA TYR A 43 2.46 3.80 -3.12
C TYR A 43 1.22 3.10 -2.55
N THR A 44 1.42 2.23 -1.56
CA THR A 44 0.38 1.47 -0.86
C THR A 44 -0.64 2.34 -0.16
N SER A 45 -0.29 3.59 0.14
CA SER A 45 -1.18 4.59 0.73
C SER A 45 -2.30 5.05 -0.20
N THR A 46 -2.14 4.89 -1.51
CA THR A 46 -3.11 5.40 -2.51
C THR A 46 -3.57 4.33 -3.49
N SER A 47 -2.75 3.31 -3.71
CA SER A 47 -2.94 2.32 -4.77
C SER A 47 -2.63 0.91 -4.28
N THR A 48 -3.11 -0.07 -5.04
CA THR A 48 -2.90 -1.51 -4.81
C THR A 48 -2.64 -2.22 -6.13
N CYS A 49 -2.06 -3.42 -6.09
CA CYS A 49 -1.77 -4.22 -7.28
C CYS A 49 -2.83 -5.33 -7.44
N CYS A 50 -3.72 -5.18 -8.42
CA CYS A 50 -4.76 -6.17 -8.72
C CYS A 50 -4.45 -6.88 -10.04
N LEU A 51 -4.22 -8.20 -9.99
CA LEU A 51 -3.89 -9.02 -11.16
C LEU A 51 -2.74 -8.45 -12.01
N GLY A 52 -1.70 -7.91 -11.35
CA GLY A 52 -0.53 -7.34 -12.01
C GLY A 52 -0.73 -5.93 -12.57
N VAL A 53 -1.85 -5.26 -12.27
CA VAL A 53 -2.13 -3.88 -12.68
C VAL A 53 -2.33 -3.01 -11.45
N ILE A 54 -1.67 -1.85 -11.42
CA ILE A 54 -1.86 -0.86 -10.35
C ILE A 54 -3.25 -0.24 -10.46
N LYS A 55 -3.99 -0.21 -9.36
CA LYS A 55 -5.33 0.36 -9.24
C LYS A 55 -5.39 1.29 -8.03
N ALA A 56 -6.21 2.34 -8.12
CA ALA A 56 -6.51 3.18 -6.96
C ALA A 56 -7.27 2.35 -5.91
N GLY A 57 -6.92 2.51 -4.64
CA GLY A 57 -7.50 1.74 -3.54
C GLY A 57 -6.46 1.05 -2.67
N ASN A 58 -6.94 0.37 -1.63
CA ASN A 58 -6.13 -0.43 -0.72
C ASN A 58 -6.52 -1.92 -0.73
N ALA A 59 -7.55 -2.29 -1.50
CA ALA A 59 -7.99 -3.68 -1.67
C ALA A 59 -8.43 -3.95 -3.11
N CYS A 60 -8.45 -5.24 -3.49
CA CYS A 60 -8.85 -5.70 -4.82
C CYS A 60 -10.17 -6.45 -4.77
N CYS A 61 -11.05 -6.17 -5.74
CA CYS A 61 -12.23 -6.94 -6.05
C CYS A 61 -12.09 -7.43 -7.51
N GLY A 62 -11.52 -8.64 -7.67
CA GLY A 62 -11.07 -9.13 -8.96
C GLY A 62 -9.96 -8.22 -9.55
N SER A 63 -10.20 -7.69 -10.75
CA SER A 63 -9.26 -6.79 -11.44
C SER A 63 -9.42 -5.30 -11.04
N GLN A 64 -10.36 -4.97 -10.16
CA GLN A 64 -10.65 -3.59 -9.76
C GLN A 64 -10.08 -3.30 -8.37
N GLY A 65 -9.50 -2.12 -8.18
CA GLY A 65 -9.13 -1.61 -6.87
C GLY A 65 -10.27 -0.83 -6.22
N TYR A 66 -10.36 -0.87 -4.90
CA TYR A 66 -11.31 -0.07 -4.13
C TYR A 66 -10.73 0.34 -2.77
N TYR A 67 -11.35 1.34 -2.14
CA TYR A 67 -11.02 1.76 -0.79
C TYR A 67 -11.96 1.09 0.21
N THR A 68 -11.39 0.30 1.13
CA THR A 68 -12.13 -0.39 2.20
C THR A 68 -12.79 0.56 3.19
N SER A 69 -12.41 1.84 3.19
CA SER A 69 -13.03 2.87 4.02
C SER A 69 -14.43 3.27 3.56
N THR A 70 -14.78 3.06 2.29
CA THR A 70 -16.06 3.48 1.72
C THR A 70 -16.86 2.32 1.13
N SER A 71 -16.18 1.26 0.69
CA SER A 71 -16.76 0.18 -0.10
C SER A 71 -16.23 -1.18 0.35
N THR A 72 -16.96 -2.23 -0.02
CA THR A 72 -16.57 -3.63 0.19
C THR A 72 -16.81 -4.44 -1.09
N CYS A 73 -16.18 -5.61 -1.19
CA CYS A 73 -16.33 -6.51 -2.33
C CYS A 73 -17.24 -7.69 -1.94
N CYS A 74 -18.46 -7.73 -2.47
CA CYS A 74 -19.41 -8.82 -2.24
C CYS A 74 -19.64 -9.57 -3.55
N ASN A 75 -19.29 -10.87 -3.57
CA ASN A 75 -19.45 -11.74 -4.73
C ASN A 75 -18.86 -11.17 -6.04
N GLY A 76 -17.68 -10.52 -5.95
CA GLY A 76 -16.99 -9.91 -7.10
C GLY A 76 -17.50 -8.53 -7.51
N VAL A 77 -18.45 -7.95 -6.79
CA VAL A 77 -18.98 -6.59 -7.04
C VAL A 77 -18.56 -5.65 -5.91
N ILE A 78 -18.02 -4.49 -6.29
CA ILE A 78 -17.70 -3.41 -5.33
C ILE A 78 -18.99 -2.66 -5.01
N LEU A 79 -19.35 -2.62 -3.74
CA LEU A 79 -20.58 -2.00 -3.25
C LEU A 79 -20.27 -1.10 -2.05
N PRO A 80 -21.04 -0.01 -1.84
CA PRO A 80 -20.90 0.83 -0.66
C PRO A 80 -21.28 0.04 0.60
N GLY A 81 -20.40 0.03 1.59
CA GLY A 81 -20.56 -0.77 2.81
C GLY A 81 -19.23 -1.25 3.36
N ASN A 82 -19.27 -1.92 4.51
CA ASN A 82 -18.10 -2.50 5.17
C ASN A 82 -18.24 -4.00 5.46
N ALA A 83 -19.42 -4.59 5.22
CA ALA A 83 -19.68 -6.02 5.37
C ALA A 83 -20.58 -6.52 4.25
N CYS A 84 -20.53 -7.84 4.00
CA CYS A 84 -21.38 -8.52 3.02
C CYS A 84 -22.39 -9.43 3.72
N CYS A 85 -23.65 -9.36 3.28
CA CYS A 85 -24.71 -10.29 3.62
C CYS A 85 -25.14 -10.99 2.33
N GLY A 86 -24.58 -12.17 2.05
CA GLY A 86 -24.69 -12.80 0.73
C GLY A 86 -24.04 -11.93 -0.36
N SER A 87 -24.82 -11.53 -1.37
CA SER A 87 -24.38 -10.67 -2.48
C SER A 87 -24.62 -9.17 -2.27
N GLN A 88 -25.12 -8.77 -1.10
CA GLN A 88 -25.39 -7.36 -0.78
C GLN A 88 -24.37 -6.82 0.22
N ALA A 89 -23.94 -5.58 0.03
CA ALA A 89 -23.16 -4.86 1.03
C ALA A 89 -24.06 -4.09 1.98
N TYR A 90 -23.63 -3.97 3.22
CA TYR A 90 -24.28 -3.15 4.24
C TYR A 90 -23.25 -2.47 5.14
N TYR A 91 -23.70 -1.45 5.86
CA TYR A 91 -22.92 -0.82 6.93
C TYR A 91 -23.29 -1.46 8.27
N THR A 92 -22.32 -2.07 8.94
CA THR A 92 -22.50 -2.66 10.26
C THR A 92 -22.91 -1.65 11.33
N SER A 93 -22.74 -0.34 11.08
CA SER A 93 -23.18 0.74 11.96
C SER A 93 -24.69 1.00 11.90
N THR A 94 -25.36 0.66 10.79
CA THR A 94 -26.80 0.96 10.59
C THR A 94 -27.65 -0.28 10.42
N SER A 95 -27.05 -1.42 10.11
CA SER A 95 -27.77 -2.62 9.69
C SER A 95 -27.04 -3.88 10.13
N THR A 96 -27.78 -4.97 10.25
CA THR A 96 -27.26 -6.31 10.55
C THR A 96 -27.71 -7.29 9.48
N CYS A 97 -26.94 -8.35 9.30
CA CYS A 97 -27.31 -9.45 8.40
C CYS A 97 -28.22 -10.42 9.16
N CYS A 98 -29.44 -10.60 8.69
CA CYS A 98 -30.36 -11.64 9.18
C CYS A 98 -30.31 -12.81 8.20
N LEU A 99 -29.81 -13.96 8.66
CA LEU A 99 -29.75 -15.21 7.91
C LEU A 99 -30.78 -16.20 8.46
#